data_AF-A0A3S4M0U6-F1
#
_entry.id   AF-A0A3S4M0U6-F1
#
_cell.length_a   1.000
_cell.length_b   1.000
_cell.length_c   1.000
_cell.angle_alpha   90.00
_cell.angle_beta   90.00
_cell.angle_gamma   90.00
#
_symmetry.space_group_name_H-M   'P 1'
#
loop_
_entity.id
_entity.type
_entity.pdbx_description
1 polymer ?
#
loop_
_entity_poly.entity_id
_entity_poly.type
_entity_poly.pdbx_seq_one_letter_code
_entity_poly.pdbx_strand_id
1 'polypeptide(L)'
;MANQDRGKSTLLAILAGLDDGSSGEVSLVGKPLHQMDEEARAQLRAQHVGFVFQSFMLIPTLNALENVELPALLRGEKQRSE
;
A
#
# COMPACT_ATOMS: atom_id res chain seq x y z
N MET A 1 7.97 -8.35 -28.67
CA MET A 1 8.19 -8.73 -27.26
C MET A 1 6.98 -8.27 -26.45
N ALA A 2 6.53 -9.08 -25.50
CA ALA A 2 5.12 -9.29 -25.13
C ALA A 2 4.46 -8.25 -24.18
N ASN A 3 3.18 -7.94 -24.46
CA ASN A 3 2.08 -7.69 -23.52
C ASN A 3 2.34 -6.83 -22.25
N GLN A 4 2.83 -5.60 -22.40
CA GLN A 4 2.79 -4.63 -21.31
C GLN A 4 1.33 -4.22 -21.01
N ASP A 5 0.91 -4.51 -19.77
CA ASP A 5 -0.14 -3.81 -19.04
C ASP A 5 -1.60 -3.99 -19.48
N ARG A 6 -2.08 -5.24 -19.54
CA ARG A 6 -3.52 -5.58 -19.58
C ARG A 6 -4.28 -5.24 -18.28
N GLY A 7 -4.05 -4.07 -17.69
CA GLY A 7 -4.72 -3.61 -16.47
C GLY A 7 -4.22 -4.25 -15.17
N LYS A 8 -3.08 -4.95 -15.19
CA LYS A 8 -2.52 -5.58 -13.97
C LYS A 8 -2.17 -4.56 -12.89
N SER A 9 -1.56 -3.44 -13.29
CA SER A 9 -1.23 -2.36 -12.36
C SER A 9 -2.50 -1.73 -11.78
N THR A 10 -3.53 -1.54 -12.60
CA THR A 10 -4.86 -1.07 -12.17
C THR A 10 -5.49 -2.05 -11.19
N LEU A 11 -5.48 -3.35 -11.50
CA LEU A 11 -6.01 -4.38 -10.61
C LEU A 11 -5.29 -4.41 -9.27
N LEU A 12 -3.95 -4.33 -9.28
CA LEU A 12 -3.16 -4.28 -8.05
C LEU A 12 -3.44 -3.02 -7.23
N ALA A 13 -3.63 -1.86 -7.88
CA ALA A 13 -4.01 -0.63 -7.21
C ALA A 13 -5.38 -0.76 -6.51
N ILE A 14 -6.37 -1.31 -7.21
CA ILE A 14 -7.72 -1.56 -6.64
C ILE A 14 -7.65 -2.56 -5.48
N LEU A 15 -6.93 -3.67 -5.64
CA LEU A 15 -6.77 -4.68 -4.58
C LEU A 15 -6.04 -4.14 -3.35
N ALA A 16 -5.09 -3.22 -3.55
CA ALA A 16 -4.41 -2.54 -2.47
C ALA A 16 -5.24 -1.39 -1.86
N GLY A 17 -6.44 -1.10 -2.40
CA GLY A 17 -7.29 -0.02 -1.96
C GLY A 17 -6.73 1.38 -2.24
N LEU A 18 -5.92 1.52 -3.29
CA LEU A 18 -5.39 2.81 -3.78
C LEU A 18 -6.33 3.47 -4.80
N ASP A 19 -7.17 2.70 -5.46
CA ASP A 19 -8.11 3.17 -6.47
C ASP A 19 -9.45 2.43 -6.32
N ASP A 20 -10.52 3.04 -6.82
CA ASP A 20 -11.87 2.48 -6.79
C ASP A 20 -12.20 1.84 -8.15
N GLY A 21 -12.74 0.62 -8.12
CA GLY A 21 -13.25 -0.02 -9.33
C GLY A 21 -14.52 0.68 -9.81
N SER A 22 -14.71 0.76 -11.13
CA SER A 22 -15.94 1.36 -11.69
C SER A 22 -17.21 0.55 -11.37
N SER A 23 -17.07 -0.73 -11.05
CA SER A 23 -18.15 -1.61 -10.61
C SER A 23 -17.58 -2.85 -9.91
N GLY A 24 -18.43 -3.55 -9.15
CA GLY A 24 -18.03 -4.72 -8.37
C GLY A 24 -17.58 -4.36 -6.96
N GLU A 25 -17.14 -5.36 -6.20
CA GLU A 25 -16.81 -5.23 -4.80
C GLU A 25 -15.44 -5.85 -4.51
N VAL A 26 -14.67 -5.17 -3.65
CA VAL A 26 -13.39 -5.66 -3.15
C VAL A 26 -13.39 -5.56 -1.64
N SER A 27 -12.96 -6.64 -1.00
CA SER A 27 -12.75 -6.70 0.45
C SER A 27 -11.29 -6.97 0.75
N LEU A 28 -10.72 -6.24 1.72
CA LEU A 28 -9.37 -6.44 2.20
C LEU A 28 -9.42 -6.80 3.68
N VAL A 29 -8.83 -7.95 4.04
CA VAL A 29 -8.90 -8.51 5.41
C VAL A 29 -10.35 -8.61 5.93
N GLY A 30 -11.28 -9.03 5.06
CA GLY A 30 -12.70 -9.16 5.38
C GLY A 30 -13.47 -7.83 5.49
N LYS A 31 -12.84 -6.68 5.23
CA LYS A 31 -13.48 -5.36 5.25
C LYS A 31 -13.78 -4.87 3.84
N PRO A 32 -15.03 -4.52 3.50
CA PRO A 32 -15.39 -4.03 2.17
C PRO A 32 -14.84 -2.63 1.91
N LEU A 33 -13.95 -2.48 0.93
CA LEU A 33 -13.26 -1.21 0.65
C LEU A 33 -14.20 -0.13 0.11
N HIS A 34 -15.26 -0.52 -0.60
CA HIS A 34 -16.25 0.40 -1.18
C HIS A 34 -17.14 1.08 -0.12
N GLN A 35 -17.12 0.60 1.13
CA GLN A 35 -17.87 1.16 2.26
C GLN A 35 -16.99 2.04 3.15
N MET A 36 -15.71 2.16 2.84
CA MET A 36 -14.72 2.89 3.63
C MET A 36 -14.41 4.22 2.96
N ASP A 37 -14.29 5.28 3.76
CA ASP A 37 -13.74 6.55 3.28
C ASP A 37 -12.22 6.46 3.06
N GLU A 38 -11.64 7.52 2.51
CA GLU A 38 -10.20 7.56 2.19
C GLU A 38 -9.32 7.35 3.43
N GLU A 39 -9.70 7.93 4.57
CA GLU A 39 -8.95 7.84 5.82
C GLU A 39 -8.96 6.40 6.37
N ALA A 40 -10.13 5.76 6.43
CA ALA A 40 -10.25 4.37 6.87
C ALA A 40 -9.48 3.42 5.93
N ARG A 41 -9.51 3.67 4.61
CA ARG A 41 -8.70 2.91 3.65
C ARG A 41 -7.21 3.12 3.89
N ALA A 42 -6.77 4.34 4.15
CA ALA A 42 -5.37 4.64 4.45
C ALA A 42 -4.88 3.93 5.71
N GLN A 43 -5.68 3.92 6.78
CA GLN A 43 -5.37 3.19 8.01
C GLN A 43 -5.27 1.69 7.78
N LEU A 44 -6.21 1.13 7.00
CA LEU A 44 -6.19 -0.30 6.65
C LEU A 44 -4.94 -0.67 5.85
N ARG A 45 -4.56 0.16 4.87
CA ARG A 45 -3.33 -0.02 4.09
C ARG A 45 -2.10 0.04 4.97
N ALA A 46 -2.01 1.04 5.85
CA ALA A 46 -0.88 1.17 6.76
C ALA A 46 -0.69 -0.11 7.59
N GLN A 47 -1.78 -0.68 8.11
CA GLN A 47 -1.75 -1.85 8.99
C GLN A 47 -1.51 -3.19 8.28
N HIS A 48 -2.01 -3.35 7.05
CA HIS A 48 -2.08 -4.68 6.42
C HIS A 48 -1.44 -4.78 5.03
N VAL A 49 -1.02 -3.67 4.42
CA VAL A 49 -0.53 -3.65 3.04
C VAL A 49 0.87 -3.06 2.97
N GLY A 50 1.80 -3.85 2.41
CA GLY A 50 3.12 -3.39 2.00
C GLY A 50 3.21 -3.29 0.48
N PHE A 51 3.97 -2.31 -0.02
CA PHE A 51 4.17 -2.10 -1.45
C PHE A 51 5.63 -2.33 -1.83
N VAL A 52 5.85 -3.08 -2.92
CA VAL A 52 7.16 -3.23 -3.56
C VAL A 52 6.97 -2.93 -5.05
N PHE A 53 7.73 -1.96 -5.55
CA PHE A 53 7.63 -1.48 -6.93
C PHE A 53 8.84 -1.95 -7.75
N GLN A 54 8.71 -1.94 -9.08
CA GLN A 54 9.81 -2.25 -10.00
C GLN A 54 10.96 -1.24 -9.89
N SER A 55 10.64 0.03 -9.67
CA SER A 55 11.62 1.07 -9.35
C SER A 55 11.72 1.24 -7.84
N PHE A 56 12.93 1.45 -7.34
CA PHE A 56 13.15 1.68 -5.92
C PHE A 56 12.55 3.02 -5.49
N MET A 57 11.59 2.99 -4.57
CA MET A 57 11.02 4.19 -3.92
C MET A 57 11.74 4.49 -2.60
N LEU A 58 13.08 4.54 -2.64
CA LEU A 58 13.88 4.89 -1.46
C LEU A 58 13.98 6.41 -1.36
N ILE A 59 13.93 6.92 -0.13
CA ILE A 59 14.23 8.31 0.18
C ILE A 59 15.74 8.47 0.17
N PRO A 60 16.32 9.27 -0.75
CA PRO A 60 17.77 9.31 -0.96
C PRO A 60 18.58 9.83 0.24
N THR A 61 17.94 10.61 1.11
CA THR A 61 18.56 11.17 2.31
C THR A 61 18.60 10.19 3.48
N LEU A 62 17.97 9.02 3.34
CA LEU A 62 17.88 8.00 4.38
C LEU A 62 18.72 6.78 4.00
N ASN A 63 19.33 6.14 4.99
CA ASN A 63 19.99 4.86 4.82
C ASN A 63 18.97 3.71 4.68
N ALA A 64 19.46 2.49 4.42
CA ALA A 64 18.60 1.33 4.19
C ALA A 64 17.71 1.00 5.39
N LEU A 65 18.24 1.08 6.62
CA LEU A 65 17.48 0.82 7.84
C LEU A 65 16.41 1.90 8.04
N GLU A 66 16.77 3.17 7.89
CA GLU A 66 15.84 4.30 8.02
C GLU A 66 14.68 4.22 7.01
N ASN A 67 14.95 3.78 5.78
CA ASN A 67 13.90 3.55 4.78
C ASN A 67 12.93 2.42 5.18
N VAL A 68 13.43 1.38 5.86
CA VAL A 68 12.62 0.23 6.31
C VAL A 68 11.84 0.55 7.59
N GLU A 69 12.40 1.37 8.47
CA GLU A 69 11.77 1.77 9.74
C GLU A 69 10.71 2.86 9.55
N LEU A 70 10.85 3.72 8.54
CA LEU A 70 9.95 4.86 8.32
C LEU A 70 8.45 4.47 8.28
N PRO A 71 8.01 3.43 7.55
CA PRO A 71 6.62 3.00 7.59
C PRO A 71 6.14 2.58 9.00
N ALA A 72 6.99 1.98 9.82
CA ALA A 72 6.66 1.63 11.20
C ALA A 72 6.48 2.87 12.08
N LEU A 73 7.38 3.85 11.94
CA LEU A 73 7.26 5.14 12.64
C LEU A 73 5.97 5.88 12.26
N LEU A 74 5.58 5.85 10.98
CA LEU A 74 4.34 6.46 10.50
C LEU A 74 3.07 5.77 11.03
N ARG A 75 3.16 4.49 11.41
CA ARG A 75 2.08 3.79 12.14
C ARG A 75 2.02 4.13 13.62
N GLY A 76 2.95 4.93 14.12
CA GLY A 76 3.09 5.21 15.55
C GLY A 76 3.75 4.06 16.33
N GLU A 77 4.38 3.10 15.65
CA GLU A 77 5.18 2.08 16.32
C GLU A 77 6.47 2.75 16.85
N LYS A 78 6.75 2.54 18.14
CA LYS A 78 8.01 3.03 18.72
C LYS A 78 9.17 2.29 18.07
N GLN A 79 10.21 3.04 17.72
CA GLN A 79 11.46 2.45 17.26
C GLN A 79 11.91 1.43 18.29
N ARG A 80 12.05 0.17 17.84
CA ARG A 80 12.53 -0.89 18.71
C ARG A 80 14.02 -0.64 18.91
N SER A 81 14.37 0.07 19.97
CA SER A 81 15.75 0.16 20.45
C SER A 81 16.22 -1.25 20.78
N GLU A 82 17.21 -1.76 20.05
CA GLU A 82 18.03 -2.91 20.48
C GLU A 82 18.76 -2.60 21.79
#